data_AF-A0A920LCN3-F1
#
_entry.id   AF-A0A920LCN3-F1
#
_cell.length_a   1.000
_cell.length_b   1.000
_cell.length_c   1.000
_cell.angle_alpha   90.00
_cell.angle_beta   90.00
_cell.angle_gamma   90.00
#
_symmetry.space_group_name_H-M   'P 1'
#
loop_
_entity.id
_entity.type
_entity.pdbx_description
1 polymer ?
#
loop_
_entity_poly.entity_id
_entity_poly.type
_entity_poly.pdbx_seq_one_letter_code
_entity_poly.pdbx_strand_id
1 'polypeptide(L)'
;MDARPLGIALGATPFETGTERFTLSDSPLICGTADRFVTSAPELACDLVDMELYALAKIAKREQIPLKSFKFISDNADDSSQQDWKNSLPDSASGFLSIQDDLLSL
;
A
#
# COMPACT_ATOMS: atom_id res chain seq x y z
N MET A 1 -6.06 5.09 -6.87
CA MET A 1 -5.78 6.37 -7.56
C MET A 1 -7.05 7.23 -7.63
N ASP A 2 -6.92 8.56 -7.54
CA ASP A 2 -8.03 9.50 -7.79
C ASP A 2 -7.87 10.17 -9.15
N ALA A 3 -8.55 9.62 -10.16
CA ALA A 3 -8.57 10.12 -11.53
C ALA A 3 -9.95 10.69 -11.91
N ARG A 4 -10.78 11.05 -10.92
CA ARG A 4 -12.12 11.63 -11.15
C ARG A 4 -12.14 12.87 -12.06
N PRO A 5 -11.14 13.77 -12.04
CA PRO A 5 -11.07 14.88 -13.01
C PRO A 5 -11.03 14.44 -14.48
N LEU A 6 -10.67 13.19 -14.78
CA LEU A 6 -10.68 12.60 -16.12
C LEU A 6 -12.00 11.84 -16.42
N GLY A 7 -12.99 11.92 -15.54
CA GLY A 7 -14.25 11.17 -15.66
C GLY A 7 -14.14 9.68 -15.28
N ILE A 8 -13.11 9.31 -14.52
CA ILE A 8 -12.80 7.93 -14.12
C ILE A 8 -13.22 7.71 -12.66
N ALA A 9 -13.77 6.54 -12.34
CA ALA A 9 -14.19 6.21 -10.99
C ALA A 9 -13.01 6.23 -9.99
N LEU A 10 -13.28 6.58 -8.73
CA LEU A 10 -12.27 6.53 -7.68
C LEU A 10 -11.78 5.09 -7.50
N GLY A 11 -10.45 4.90 -7.47
CA GLY A 11 -9.83 3.58 -7.35
C GLY A 11 -9.47 2.95 -8.68
N ALA A 12 -10.10 3.36 -9.77
CA ALA A 12 -9.77 2.87 -11.11
C ALA A 12 -8.48 3.52 -11.64
N THR A 13 -7.64 2.73 -12.30
CA THR A 13 -6.42 3.20 -12.95
C THR A 13 -6.73 3.54 -14.41
N PRO A 14 -6.42 4.76 -14.88
CA PRO A 14 -6.65 5.15 -16.27
C PRO A 14 -5.99 4.19 -17.27
N PHE A 15 -6.70 3.92 -18.37
CA PHE A 15 -6.25 3.06 -19.48
C PHE A 15 -6.01 1.58 -19.13
N GLU A 16 -6.33 1.14 -17.92
CA GLU A 16 -6.32 -0.28 -17.59
C GLU A 16 -7.62 -0.97 -18.00
N THR A 17 -7.47 -2.15 -18.60
CA THR A 17 -8.58 -3.07 -18.86
C THR A 17 -8.39 -4.28 -17.94
N GLY A 18 -9.32 -4.49 -17.01
CA GLY A 18 -9.27 -5.64 -16.09
C GLY A 18 -9.47 -5.27 -14.63
N THR A 19 -8.65 -5.86 -13.76
CA THR A 19 -8.87 -5.88 -12.30
C THR A 19 -8.39 -4.59 -11.65
N GLU A 20 -9.21 -4.00 -10.78
CA GLU A 20 -8.85 -2.85 -9.93
C GLU A 20 -8.19 -3.30 -8.61
N ARG A 21 -8.06 -4.61 -8.41
CA ARG A 21 -7.53 -5.23 -7.20
C ARG A 21 -6.70 -6.47 -7.53
N PHE A 22 -5.53 -6.56 -6.91
CA PHE A 22 -4.73 -7.77 -6.87
C PHE A 22 -4.91 -8.47 -5.52
N THR A 23 -4.96 -9.80 -5.55
CA THR A 23 -4.97 -10.62 -4.33
C THR A 23 -3.58 -11.23 -4.17
N LEU A 24 -2.92 -10.89 -3.07
CA LEU A 24 -1.70 -11.55 -2.63
C LEU A 24 -2.14 -12.67 -1.68
N SER A 25 -1.63 -13.89 -1.89
CA SER A 25 -2.20 -15.17 -1.47
C SER A 25 -2.54 -15.32 0.02
N ASP A 26 -1.94 -14.49 0.89
CA ASP A 26 -1.81 -14.80 2.31
C ASP A 26 -2.29 -13.68 3.25
N SER A 27 -2.97 -12.65 2.74
CA SER A 27 -3.45 -11.53 3.57
C SER A 27 -4.95 -11.32 3.45
N PRO A 28 -5.71 -11.30 4.57
CA PRO A 28 -7.10 -10.86 4.57
C PRO A 28 -7.23 -9.34 4.44
N LEU A 29 -6.12 -8.60 4.52
CA LEU A 29 -6.10 -7.14 4.53
C LEU A 29 -6.12 -6.55 3.11
N ILE A 30 -6.83 -5.45 2.97
CA ILE A 30 -6.92 -4.64 1.76
C ILE A 30 -6.03 -3.42 1.93
N CYS A 31 -5.00 -3.31 1.09
CA CYS A 31 -4.16 -2.11 1.02
C CYS A 31 -4.66 -1.19 -0.10
N GLY A 32 -5.11 0.01 0.27
CA GLY A 32 -5.44 1.09 -0.66
C GLY A 32 -4.18 1.86 -1.04
N THR A 33 -4.03 2.22 -2.31
CA THR A 33 -2.75 2.76 -2.81
C THR A 33 -2.94 3.90 -3.80
N ALA A 34 -2.13 4.94 -3.61
CA ALA A 34 -2.13 6.14 -4.43
C ALA A 34 -0.85 6.94 -4.18
N ASP A 35 -0.41 7.72 -5.17
CA ASP A 35 0.62 8.76 -5.00
C ASP A 35 0.09 9.95 -4.18
N ARG A 36 -0.32 9.70 -2.95
CA ARG A 36 -0.85 10.69 -2.02
C ARG A 36 -0.55 10.27 -0.59
N PHE A 37 0.11 11.15 0.15
CA PHE A 37 0.18 11.03 1.59
C PHE A 37 -1.20 11.31 2.21
N VAL A 38 -1.78 10.32 2.88
CA VAL A 38 -3.15 10.37 3.38
C VAL A 38 -3.14 10.89 4.83
N THR A 39 -3.93 11.93 5.10
CA THR A 39 -4.08 12.55 6.43
C THR A 39 -5.55 12.55 6.90
N SER A 40 -6.35 11.65 6.36
CA SER A 40 -7.76 11.44 6.73
C SER A 40 -8.22 10.07 6.26
N ALA A 41 -9.28 9.54 6.86
CA ALA A 41 -9.84 8.26 6.47
C ALA A 41 -10.07 8.17 4.95
N PRO A 42 -9.56 7.12 4.28
CA PRO A 42 -9.71 6.97 2.83
C PRO A 42 -11.18 6.76 2.46
N GLU A 43 -11.59 7.38 1.35
CA GLU A 43 -12.96 7.26 0.82
C GLU A 43 -13.27 5.83 0.33
N LEU A 44 -12.26 5.12 -0.18
CA LEU A 44 -12.36 3.69 -0.48
C LEU A 44 -12.06 2.86 0.76
N ALA A 45 -12.92 1.88 1.04
CA ALA A 45 -12.72 0.95 2.14
C ALA A 45 -11.44 0.12 1.93
N CYS A 46 -10.49 0.28 2.85
CA CYS A 46 -9.26 -0.48 2.96
C CYS A 46 -8.80 -0.51 4.43
N ASP A 47 -7.98 -1.50 4.77
CA ASP A 47 -7.48 -1.69 6.14
C ASP A 47 -6.19 -0.89 6.39
N LEU A 48 -5.44 -0.60 5.32
CA LEU A 48 -4.21 0.19 5.36
C LEU A 48 -4.01 0.92 4.04
N VAL A 49 -3.15 1.95 4.04
CA VAL A 49 -2.79 2.71 2.85
C VAL A 49 -1.28 2.70 2.61
N ASP A 50 -0.89 2.77 1.34
CA ASP A 50 0.49 2.98 0.91
C ASP A 50 0.55 3.77 -0.40
N MET A 51 1.75 3.88 -0.99
CA MET A 51 1.96 4.62 -2.23
C MET A 51 2.44 3.74 -3.41
N GLU A 52 2.81 2.46 -3.19
CA GLU A 52 3.51 1.66 -4.23
C GLU A 52 2.92 0.27 -4.52
N LEU A 53 2.18 -0.35 -3.59
CA LEU A 53 1.92 -1.80 -3.65
C LEU A 53 1.17 -2.25 -4.91
N TYR A 54 0.18 -1.48 -5.39
CA TYR A 54 -0.53 -1.86 -6.62
C TYR A 54 0.37 -1.84 -7.84
N ALA A 55 1.24 -0.83 -7.96
CA ALA A 55 2.17 -0.74 -9.08
C ALA A 55 3.13 -1.94 -9.06
N LEU A 56 3.65 -2.31 -7.89
CA LEU A 56 4.49 -3.50 -7.71
C LEU A 56 3.73 -4.80 -8.02
N ALA A 57 2.51 -4.97 -7.50
CA ALA A 57 1.67 -6.15 -7.74
C ALA A 57 1.30 -6.31 -9.21
N LYS A 58 1.03 -5.21 -9.91
CA LYS A 58 0.77 -5.21 -11.35
C LYS A 58 1.97 -5.75 -12.14
N ILE A 59 3.17 -5.24 -11.86
CA ILE A 59 4.39 -5.68 -12.54
C ILE A 59 4.71 -7.13 -12.17
N ALA A 60 4.63 -7.50 -10.89
CA ALA A 60 4.84 -8.87 -10.43
C ALA A 60 3.91 -9.87 -11.14
N LYS A 61 2.62 -9.54 -11.27
CA LYS A 61 1.66 -10.36 -12.02
C LYS A 61 2.01 -10.45 -13.50
N ARG A 62 2.38 -9.32 -14.14
CA ARG A 62 2.72 -9.27 -15.56
C ARG A 62 3.97 -10.11 -15.88
N GLU A 63 4.99 -10.02 -15.03
CA GLU A 63 6.28 -10.68 -15.20
C GLU A 63 6.34 -12.07 -14.53
N GLN A 64 5.23 -12.53 -13.92
CA GLN A 64 5.13 -13.80 -13.20
C GLN A 64 6.17 -13.94 -12.06
N ILE A 65 6.44 -12.84 -11.37
CA ILE A 65 7.36 -12.79 -10.22
C ILE A 65 6.54 -12.96 -8.92
N PRO A 66 6.91 -13.90 -8.04
CA PRO A 66 6.32 -13.99 -6.70
C PRO A 66 6.52 -12.69 -5.92
N LEU A 67 5.44 -12.16 -5.32
CA LEU A 67 5.47 -10.93 -4.53
C LEU A 67 4.95 -11.19 -3.13
N LYS A 68 5.76 -10.87 -2.13
CA LYS A 68 5.34 -10.68 -0.74
C LYS A 68 5.60 -9.22 -0.37
N SER A 69 4.68 -8.62 0.37
CA SER A 69 4.82 -7.25 0.86
C SER A 69 4.61 -7.23 2.36
N PHE A 70 5.56 -6.64 3.07
CA PHE A 70 5.51 -6.42 4.51
C PHE A 70 5.37 -4.93 4.76
N LYS A 71 4.46 -4.55 5.67
CA LYS A 71 4.13 -3.16 5.97
C LYS A 71 4.24 -2.91 7.47
N PHE A 72 4.91 -1.82 7.82
CA PHE A 72 4.92 -1.27 9.17
C PHE A 72 3.89 -0.14 9.23
N ILE A 73 3.00 -0.16 10.23
CA ILE A 73 2.01 0.89 10.42
C ILE A 73 2.69 2.09 11.06
N SER A 74 3.00 3.10 10.25
CA SER A 74 3.75 4.30 10.65
C SER A 74 2.89 5.38 11.33
N ASP A 75 1.60 5.40 11.00
CA ASP A 75 0.65 6.42 11.41
C ASP A 75 -0.78 5.94 11.19
N ASN A 76 -1.75 6.77 11.57
CA ASN A 76 -3.18 6.43 11.61
C ASN A 76 -4.01 7.08 10.47
N ALA A 77 -3.36 7.64 9.44
CA ALA A 77 -4.01 8.35 8.34
C ALA A 77 -4.99 9.45 8.81
N ASP A 78 -4.53 10.33 9.70
CA ASP A 78 -5.29 11.43 10.29
C ASP A 78 -4.46 12.73 10.33
N ASP A 79 -4.92 13.74 11.07
CA ASP A 79 -4.29 15.05 11.12
C ASP A 79 -2.89 15.02 11.77
N SER A 80 -2.54 14.00 12.56
CA SER A 80 -1.19 13.85 13.14
C SER A 80 -0.25 13.00 12.29
N SER A 81 -0.72 12.40 11.19
CA SER A 81 0.05 11.50 10.33
C SER A 81 1.41 12.03 9.92
N GLN A 82 1.54 13.32 9.63
CA GLN A 82 2.83 13.89 9.25
C GLN A 82 3.89 13.72 10.36
N GLN A 83 3.51 13.94 11.61
CA GLN A 83 4.42 13.86 12.74
C GLN A 83 4.64 12.41 13.17
N ASP A 84 3.56 11.61 13.20
CA ASP A 84 3.61 10.20 13.61
C ASP A 84 4.46 9.39 12.62
N TRP A 85 4.25 9.59 11.32
CA TRP A 85 5.08 8.96 10.29
C TRP A 85 6.56 9.27 10.50
N LYS A 86 6.93 10.54 10.71
CA LYS A 86 8.33 10.94 10.94
C LYS A 86 8.90 10.29 12.20
N ASN A 87 8.13 10.25 13.27
CA ASN A 87 8.56 9.67 14.54
C ASN A 87 8.73 8.15 14.45
N SER A 88 7.93 7.48 13.61
CA SER A 88 7.97 6.02 13.42
C SER A 88 9.15 5.53 12.59
N LEU A 89 9.83 6.41 11.83
CA LEU A 89 10.90 6.00 10.90
C LEU A 89 12.02 5.18 11.57
N PRO A 90 12.60 5.59 12.71
CA PRO A 90 13.67 4.82 13.36
C PRO A 90 13.19 3.45 13.83
N ASP A 91 11.97 3.38 14.38
CA ASP A 91 11.37 2.15 14.87
C ASP A 91 11.02 1.20 13.73
N SER A 92 10.51 1.73 12.61
CA SER A 92 10.22 0.93 11.42
C SER A 92 11.49 0.29 10.84
N ALA A 93 12.58 1.05 10.74
CA ALA A 93 13.85 0.54 10.24
C ALA A 93 14.44 -0.52 11.17
N SER A 94 14.47 -0.24 12.48
CA SER A 94 14.98 -1.18 13.48
C SER A 94 14.11 -2.44 13.57
N GLY A 95 12.79 -2.27 13.49
CA GLY A 95 11.81 -3.35 13.50
C GLY A 95 12.02 -4.31 12.33
N PHE A 96 12.08 -3.80 11.10
CA PHE A 96 12.33 -4.64 9.92
C PHE A 96 13.68 -5.35 9.98
N LEU A 97 14.74 -4.67 10.42
CA LEU A 97 16.05 -5.30 10.59
C LEU A 97 16.03 -6.43 11.62
N SER A 98 15.29 -6.25 12.72
CA SER A 98 15.24 -7.25 13.81
C SER A 98 14.59 -8.58 13.41
N ILE A 99 13.73 -8.58 12.39
CA ILE A 99 13.03 -9.77 11.88
C ILE A 99 13.43 -10.13 10.44
N GLN A 100 14.48 -9.51 9.90
CA GLN A 100 14.84 -9.63 8.48
C GLN A 100 15.03 -11.09 8.05
N ASP A 101 15.75 -11.88 8.84
CA ASP A 101 16.04 -13.27 8.52
C ASP A 101 14.75 -14.11 8.45
N ASP A 102 13.81 -13.88 9.38
CA ASP A 102 12.51 -14.53 9.38
C ASP A 102 11.72 -14.15 8.11
N LEU A 103 11.68 -12.86 7.76
CA LEU A 103 10.98 -12.37 6.56
C LEU A 103 11.53 -12.96 5.26
N LEU A 104 12.85 -13.11 5.16
CA LEU A 104 13.52 -13.68 3.97
C LEU A 104 13.38 -15.20 3.89
N SER A 105 13.07 -15.87 5.00
CA SER A 105 12.86 -17.31 5.05
C SER A 105 11.45 -17.76 4.65
N LEU A 106 10.48 -16.84 4.64
CA LEU A 106 9.09 -17.08 4.24
C LEU A 106 8.99 -17.35 2.74
#